data_AF-B7QCN8-F1
#
_entry.id   AF-B7QCN8-F1
#
_cell.length_a   1.000
_cell.length_b   1.000
_cell.length_c   1.000
_cell.angle_alpha   90.00
_cell.angle_beta   90.00
_cell.angle_gamma   90.00
#
_symmetry.space_group_name_H-M   'P 1'
#
loop_
_entity.id
_entity.type
_entity.pdbx_description
1 polymer ?
#
loop_
_entity_poly.entity_id
_entity_poly.type
_entity_poly.pdbx_seq_one_letter_code
_entity_poly.pdbx_strand_id
1 'polypeptide(L)'
;VRICEERGGIGAILFGDPMDMAPKGENFVFPKSLYVGGSAMQRGSLDFSQDSETPGYPSIRKRSSLRVADPPGLPKIPAQVIGYDDARVLLKLLGGPDWAVKGGFNFTYRTGPFASSHKGEKVRLSVNNIIKRLVVHDVIGIIRGSVEPGQFSVTGNHHDAWGFGASDPSSATAALLEASRTLGAMVKRGWRPRRSIVVAFWAQEEVGRAGSREWVEENICLLTHGAVGYVNIDTCADGELTQYFFSNLNNLAAFQLFLSRVKHTTDICTLIYYVLLMSKDASFGNIVQLRNCVTSLSLMFYKVLNVLLCRKRSFSNTQKVDGVSLAPYYHTAYETLELYQRFVDPDYAIMERCSQLVGALTLSLAEAELLPYNMVDLGQALQEGFGDLQTHLEDFAAHN
;
A
#
# COMPACT_ATOMS: atom_id res chain seq x y z
N VAL A 1 -3.05 6.07 -16.95
CA VAL A 1 -4.21 6.62 -17.71
C VAL A 1 -4.08 8.12 -17.95
N ARG A 2 -3.89 8.97 -16.93
CA ARG A 2 -3.67 10.43 -17.10
C ARG A 2 -2.64 10.80 -18.17
N ILE A 3 -1.44 10.20 -18.15
CA ILE A 3 -0.39 10.46 -19.16
C ILE A 3 -0.85 10.08 -20.58
N CYS A 4 -1.67 9.04 -20.72
CA CYS A 4 -2.21 8.64 -22.02
C CYS A 4 -3.19 9.71 -22.54
N GLU A 5 -4.07 10.21 -21.67
CA GLU A 5 -4.98 11.32 -21.97
C GLU A 5 -4.22 12.60 -22.36
N GLU A 6 -3.23 13.01 -21.56
CA GLU A 6 -2.40 14.21 -21.81
C GLU A 6 -1.66 14.14 -23.16
N ARG A 7 -1.36 12.93 -23.64
CA ARG A 7 -0.71 12.68 -24.94
C ARG A 7 -1.70 12.45 -26.10
N GLY A 8 -2.99 12.71 -25.88
CA GLY A 8 -4.04 12.59 -26.91
C GLY A 8 -4.54 11.17 -27.16
N GLY A 9 -4.23 10.22 -26.28
CA GLY A 9 -4.82 8.88 -26.32
C GLY A 9 -6.31 8.92 -25.98
N ILE A 10 -7.10 8.12 -26.69
CA ILE A 10 -8.58 8.09 -26.57
C ILE A 10 -9.10 6.93 -25.72
N GLY A 11 -8.20 6.11 -25.17
CA GLY A 11 -8.52 4.96 -24.33
C GLY A 11 -7.25 4.25 -23.88
N ALA A 12 -7.32 3.58 -22.74
CA ALA A 12 -6.19 2.87 -22.15
C ALA A 12 -6.54 1.41 -21.84
N ILE A 13 -5.64 0.51 -22.21
CA ILE A 13 -5.69 -0.90 -21.81
C ILE A 13 -4.51 -1.14 -20.88
N LEU A 14 -4.78 -1.72 -19.71
CA LEU A 14 -3.83 -2.00 -18.66
C LEU A 14 -3.74 -3.52 -18.49
N PHE A 15 -2.55 -4.07 -18.31
CA PHE A 15 -2.36 -5.49 -18.02
C PHE A 15 -1.10 -5.67 -17.18
N GLY A 16 -1.07 -6.71 -16.35
CA GLY A 16 0.15 -7.13 -15.66
C GLY A 16 0.98 -8.01 -16.58
N ASP A 17 2.22 -7.62 -16.87
CA ASP A 17 3.07 -8.36 -17.80
C ASP A 17 3.51 -9.70 -17.20
N PRO A 18 3.69 -10.79 -17.98
CA PRO A 18 4.17 -12.06 -17.44
C PRO A 18 5.52 -11.97 -16.72
N MET A 19 6.34 -10.96 -17.02
CA MET A 19 7.59 -10.71 -16.28
C MET A 19 7.32 -10.45 -14.80
N ASP A 20 6.21 -9.80 -14.47
CA ASP A 20 5.80 -9.49 -13.10
C ASP A 20 4.84 -10.56 -12.56
N MET A 21 3.89 -11.00 -13.39
CA MET A 21 2.80 -11.89 -12.99
C MET A 21 3.21 -13.37 -12.92
N ALA A 22 4.14 -13.79 -13.79
CA ALA A 22 4.62 -15.17 -13.92
C ALA A 22 6.13 -15.27 -14.24
N PRO A 23 7.03 -14.63 -13.45
CA PRO A 23 8.47 -14.57 -13.71
C PRO A 23 9.17 -15.93 -13.80
N LYS A 24 8.59 -16.99 -13.21
CA LYS A 24 9.11 -18.38 -13.29
C LYS A 24 8.48 -19.18 -14.44
N GLY A 25 7.77 -18.52 -15.33
CA GLY A 25 7.09 -19.10 -16.48
C GLY A 25 5.63 -19.44 -16.19
N GLU A 26 4.81 -19.36 -17.25
CA GLU A 26 3.36 -19.53 -17.18
C GLU A 26 2.90 -20.96 -16.80
N ASN A 27 3.80 -21.95 -16.86
CA ASN A 27 3.54 -23.32 -16.41
C ASN A 27 3.62 -23.48 -14.87
N PHE A 28 4.15 -22.47 -14.18
CA PHE A 28 4.40 -22.44 -12.74
C PHE A 28 3.61 -21.32 -12.07
N VAL A 29 2.30 -21.25 -12.36
CA VAL A 29 1.32 -20.34 -11.75
C VAL A 29 0.40 -21.09 -10.77
N PHE A 30 -0.44 -20.37 -10.04
CA PHE A 30 -1.47 -20.93 -9.14
C PHE A 30 -2.28 -22.00 -9.90
N PRO A 31 -2.49 -23.21 -9.31
CA PRO A 31 -2.31 -23.58 -7.91
C PRO A 31 -0.93 -24.17 -7.54
N LYS A 32 0.10 -24.05 -8.40
CA LYS A 32 1.44 -24.60 -8.14
C LYS A 32 2.37 -23.63 -7.39
N SER A 33 2.05 -22.33 -7.42
CA SER A 33 2.86 -21.25 -6.84
C SER A 33 1.97 -20.05 -6.47
N LEU A 34 2.59 -18.98 -5.96
CA LEU A 34 1.96 -17.67 -5.74
C LEU A 34 1.81 -16.80 -7.00
N TYR A 35 2.39 -17.20 -8.14
CA TYR A 35 2.25 -16.49 -9.41
C TYR A 35 0.87 -16.72 -10.01
N VAL A 36 0.42 -15.84 -10.89
CA VAL A 36 -0.94 -15.90 -11.44
C VAL A 36 -0.97 -16.17 -12.94
N GLY A 37 -2.04 -16.81 -13.38
CA GLY A 37 -2.24 -17.19 -14.79
C GLY A 37 -2.66 -16.03 -15.68
N GLY A 38 -2.75 -16.28 -17.00
CA GLY A 38 -2.92 -15.22 -18.00
C GLY A 38 -4.28 -14.56 -18.05
N SER A 39 -5.26 -15.10 -17.35
CA SER A 39 -6.55 -14.46 -17.09
C SER A 39 -6.55 -13.50 -15.89
N ALA A 40 -5.43 -13.36 -15.18
CA ALA A 40 -5.33 -12.49 -14.02
C ALA A 40 -5.45 -11.01 -14.41
N MET A 41 -6.46 -10.33 -13.86
CA MET A 41 -6.71 -8.91 -14.05
C MET A 41 -6.51 -8.20 -12.72
N GLN A 42 -5.51 -7.34 -12.63
CA GLN A 42 -5.29 -6.46 -11.49
C GLN A 42 -6.30 -5.31 -11.55
N ARG A 43 -7.23 -5.26 -10.60
CA ARG A 43 -8.17 -4.15 -10.44
C ARG A 43 -7.49 -2.97 -9.74
N GLY A 44 -8.17 -1.83 -9.71
CA GLY A 44 -7.68 -0.65 -9.02
C GLY A 44 -8.48 0.59 -9.37
N SER A 45 -8.56 1.52 -8.43
CA SER A 45 -9.14 2.83 -8.69
C SER A 45 -8.18 3.68 -9.52
N LEU A 46 -8.75 4.45 -10.46
CA LEU A 46 -8.07 5.56 -11.13
C LEU A 46 -8.39 6.90 -10.48
N ASP A 47 -9.29 6.90 -9.50
CA ASP A 47 -9.61 8.04 -8.66
C ASP A 47 -8.73 8.05 -7.41
N PHE A 48 -7.95 9.13 -7.26
CA PHE A 48 -7.11 9.38 -6.09
C PHE A 48 -7.64 10.55 -5.23
N SER A 49 -8.77 11.13 -5.62
CA SER A 49 -9.30 12.41 -5.13
C SER A 49 -10.11 12.33 -3.84
N GLN A 50 -10.47 11.13 -3.35
CA GLN A 50 -11.34 10.80 -2.18
C GLN A 50 -12.75 10.37 -2.58
N ASP A 51 -13.77 10.67 -1.76
CA ASP A 51 -15.07 11.00 -2.32
C ASP A 51 -14.88 12.21 -3.26
N SER A 52 -14.79 11.88 -4.54
CA SER A 52 -14.76 12.80 -5.66
C SER A 52 -15.74 13.97 -5.51
N GLU A 53 -16.91 13.76 -4.91
CA GLU A 53 -17.94 14.79 -4.79
C GLU A 53 -17.70 15.76 -3.61
N THR A 54 -16.92 15.44 -2.59
CA THR A 54 -16.77 16.28 -1.39
C THR A 54 -15.31 16.60 -1.00
N PRO A 55 -14.51 17.16 -1.91
CA PRO A 55 -13.10 17.43 -1.61
C PRO A 55 -12.94 18.42 -0.44
N GLY A 56 -12.29 17.99 0.64
CA GLY A 56 -12.00 18.82 1.81
C GLY A 56 -13.13 18.86 2.85
N TYR A 57 -14.21 18.11 2.65
CA TYR A 57 -15.36 18.09 3.56
C TYR A 57 -15.96 16.69 3.69
N PRO A 58 -16.31 16.25 4.90
CA PRO A 58 -16.87 14.91 5.09
C PRO A 58 -18.21 14.73 4.35
N SER A 59 -18.35 13.61 3.65
CA SER A 59 -19.52 13.17 2.89
C SER A 59 -20.65 12.67 3.79
N ILE A 60 -21.09 13.52 4.71
CA ILE A 60 -22.20 13.26 5.63
C ILE A 60 -23.51 13.81 5.08
N ARG A 61 -24.62 13.14 5.40
CA ARG A 61 -25.98 13.55 4.95
C ARG A 61 -26.31 15.01 5.24
N LYS A 62 -25.81 15.57 6.34
CA LYS A 62 -26.04 16.96 6.74
C LYS A 62 -25.30 17.99 5.88
N ARG A 63 -24.31 17.57 5.08
CA ARG A 63 -23.47 18.41 4.22
C ARG A 63 -23.61 18.10 2.73
N SER A 64 -24.72 17.45 2.33
CA SER A 64 -24.95 17.07 0.93
C SER A 64 -24.93 18.24 -0.07
N SER A 65 -25.14 19.47 0.40
CA SER A 65 -25.05 20.69 -0.42
C SER A 65 -23.63 21.07 -0.83
N LEU A 66 -22.59 20.49 -0.22
CA LEU A 66 -21.18 20.73 -0.57
C LEU A 66 -20.70 19.89 -1.76
N ARG A 67 -21.57 19.01 -2.28
CA ARG A 67 -21.21 18.09 -3.36
C ARG A 67 -20.97 18.82 -4.68
N VAL A 68 -19.84 18.55 -5.32
CA VAL A 68 -19.52 19.06 -6.65
C VAL A 68 -20.12 18.17 -7.74
N ALA A 69 -20.54 18.80 -8.85
CA ALA A 69 -21.16 18.09 -9.97
C ALA A 69 -20.14 17.46 -10.94
N ASP A 70 -18.93 18.02 -11.02
CA ASP A 70 -17.83 17.55 -11.87
C ASP A 70 -16.56 17.39 -11.03
N PRO A 71 -16.30 16.18 -10.50
CA PRO A 71 -15.23 15.97 -9.54
C PRO A 71 -13.84 15.97 -10.19
N PRO A 72 -12.87 16.75 -9.67
CA PRO A 72 -11.52 16.84 -10.21
C PRO A 72 -10.70 15.59 -9.83
N GLY A 73 -10.75 14.54 -10.66
CA GLY A 73 -9.97 13.34 -10.40
C GLY A 73 -10.27 12.15 -11.30
N LEU A 74 -11.45 12.13 -11.91
CA LEU A 74 -11.86 11.02 -12.76
C LEU A 74 -11.21 11.08 -14.16
N PRO A 75 -10.75 9.94 -14.72
CA PRO A 75 -10.26 9.88 -16.08
C PRO A 75 -11.33 10.29 -17.10
N LYS A 76 -10.94 11.06 -18.12
CA LYS A 76 -11.86 11.45 -19.21
C LYS A 76 -11.87 10.49 -20.39
N ILE A 77 -11.00 9.48 -20.36
CA ILE A 77 -10.90 8.44 -21.37
C ILE A 77 -11.25 7.06 -20.78
N PRO A 78 -11.89 6.16 -21.54
CA PRO A 78 -12.16 4.81 -21.07
C PRO A 78 -10.86 4.07 -20.77
N ALA A 79 -10.85 3.33 -19.66
CA ALA A 79 -9.74 2.48 -19.26
C ALA A 79 -10.26 1.09 -18.85
N GLN A 80 -9.52 0.04 -19.22
CA GLN A 80 -9.88 -1.34 -18.91
C GLN A 80 -8.64 -2.16 -18.58
N VAL A 81 -8.75 -2.98 -17.54
CA VAL A 81 -7.74 -3.99 -17.19
C VAL A 81 -8.04 -5.29 -17.92
N ILE A 82 -7.01 -5.95 -18.45
CA ILE A 82 -7.12 -7.25 -19.12
C ILE A 82 -6.05 -8.21 -18.60
N GLY A 83 -6.28 -9.50 -18.82
CA GLY A 83 -5.27 -10.52 -18.57
C GLY A 83 -4.13 -10.45 -19.58
N TYR A 84 -2.96 -10.98 -19.21
CA TYR A 84 -1.83 -11.01 -20.13
C TYR A 84 -2.04 -11.96 -21.32
N ASP A 85 -2.95 -12.93 -21.25
CA ASP A 85 -3.32 -13.75 -22.42
C ASP A 85 -3.98 -12.90 -23.51
N ASP A 86 -4.87 -11.98 -23.14
CA ASP A 86 -5.52 -11.05 -24.07
C ASP A 86 -4.53 -9.98 -24.56
N ALA A 87 -3.67 -9.48 -23.65
CA ALA A 87 -2.62 -8.53 -24.02
C ALA A 87 -1.65 -9.14 -25.04
N ARG A 88 -1.34 -10.44 -24.92
CA ARG A 88 -0.52 -11.17 -25.89
C ARG A 88 -1.08 -11.10 -27.30
N VAL A 89 -2.40 -11.20 -27.45
CA VAL A 89 -3.08 -11.10 -28.75
C VAL A 89 -2.92 -9.69 -29.31
N LEU A 90 -3.20 -8.67 -28.51
CA LEU A 90 -3.13 -7.27 -28.94
C LEU A 90 -1.70 -6.82 -29.29
N LEU A 91 -0.72 -7.18 -28.47
CA LEU A 91 0.67 -6.79 -28.67
C LEU A 91 1.29 -7.44 -29.91
N LYS A 92 0.86 -8.64 -30.29
CA LYS A 92 1.30 -9.29 -31.54
C LYS A 92 0.81 -8.59 -32.81
N LEU A 93 -0.22 -7.74 -32.71
CA LEU A 93 -0.68 -6.91 -33.83
C LEU A 93 0.22 -5.69 -34.04
N LEU A 94 1.01 -5.30 -33.04
CA LEU A 94 1.85 -4.11 -33.08
C LEU A 94 3.09 -4.32 -33.96
N GLY A 95 3.37 -3.31 -34.79
CA GLY A 95 4.61 -3.16 -35.53
C GLY A 95 5.34 -1.90 -35.09
N GLY A 96 6.04 -1.24 -36.03
CA GLY A 96 6.85 -0.07 -35.70
C GLY A 96 8.15 -0.42 -34.96
N PRO A 97 8.76 0.57 -34.30
CA PRO A 97 10.01 0.40 -33.56
C PRO A 97 9.92 -0.62 -32.41
N ASP A 98 11.04 -1.28 -32.14
CA ASP A 98 11.19 -2.11 -30.94
C ASP A 98 11.10 -1.23 -29.69
N TRP A 99 10.35 -1.71 -28.70
CA TRP A 99 10.30 -1.10 -27.38
C TRP A 99 11.54 -1.52 -26.58
N ALA A 100 12.27 -0.54 -26.03
CA ALA A 100 13.57 -0.79 -25.39
C ALA A 100 13.50 -1.62 -24.08
N VAL A 101 12.37 -1.57 -23.38
CA VAL A 101 12.14 -2.34 -22.15
C VAL A 101 11.72 -3.76 -22.48
N LYS A 102 12.31 -4.74 -21.80
CA LYS A 102 11.92 -6.15 -21.93
C LYS A 102 10.69 -6.44 -21.09
N GLY A 103 9.78 -7.26 -21.62
CA GLY A 103 8.74 -7.92 -20.84
C GLY A 103 8.89 -9.44 -20.86
N GLY A 104 7.90 -10.15 -20.35
CA GLY A 104 7.91 -11.59 -20.12
C GLY A 104 7.36 -12.41 -21.28
N PHE A 105 6.81 -11.79 -22.31
CA PHE A 105 6.42 -12.51 -23.52
C PHE A 105 7.63 -12.95 -24.35
N ASN A 106 7.51 -14.11 -24.99
CA ASN A 106 8.50 -14.63 -25.93
C ASN A 106 8.34 -14.02 -27.34
N PHE A 107 8.28 -12.69 -27.43
CA PHE A 107 8.38 -11.92 -28.68
C PHE A 107 8.84 -10.50 -28.39
N THR A 108 9.34 -9.80 -29.41
CA THR A 108 9.77 -8.42 -29.28
C THR A 108 8.59 -7.48 -29.12
N TYR A 109 8.60 -6.69 -28.06
CA TYR A 109 7.59 -5.66 -27.80
C TYR A 109 7.80 -4.51 -28.77
N ARG A 110 6.70 -3.96 -29.27
CA ARG A 110 6.67 -3.01 -30.38
C ARG A 110 5.83 -1.81 -29.98
N THR A 111 6.26 -0.60 -30.31
CA THR A 111 5.60 0.65 -29.86
C THR A 111 4.35 1.00 -30.68
N GLY A 112 4.12 0.31 -31.79
CA GLY A 112 3.08 0.65 -32.74
C GLY A 112 3.57 1.61 -33.84
N PRO A 113 2.74 1.92 -34.85
CA PRO A 113 1.36 1.45 -35.06
C PRO A 113 1.29 -0.03 -35.45
N PHE A 114 0.10 -0.54 -35.82
CA PHE A 114 -0.08 -1.93 -36.25
C PHE A 114 0.90 -2.33 -37.36
N ALA A 115 1.32 -3.59 -37.32
CA ALA A 115 2.16 -4.17 -38.35
C ALA A 115 1.47 -4.10 -39.72
N SER A 116 2.25 -4.09 -40.80
CA SER A 116 1.70 -3.93 -42.16
C SER A 116 0.67 -5.01 -42.53
N SER A 117 0.77 -6.20 -41.96
CA SER A 117 -0.20 -7.30 -42.11
C SER A 117 -1.57 -7.02 -41.50
N HIS A 118 -1.65 -6.09 -40.55
CA HIS A 118 -2.87 -5.70 -39.82
C HIS A 118 -3.28 -4.25 -40.14
N LYS A 119 -2.82 -3.71 -41.27
CA LYS A 119 -3.10 -2.33 -41.67
C LYS A 119 -4.61 -2.13 -41.84
N GLY A 120 -5.16 -1.15 -41.11
CA GLY A 120 -6.58 -0.79 -41.18
C GLY A 120 -7.45 -1.52 -40.15
N GLU A 121 -6.92 -2.51 -39.44
CA GLU A 121 -7.58 -3.08 -38.27
C GLU A 121 -7.69 -2.02 -37.16
N LYS A 122 -8.69 -2.20 -36.29
CA LYS A 122 -8.97 -1.29 -35.17
C LYS A 122 -9.31 -2.10 -33.93
N VAL A 123 -8.84 -1.63 -32.79
CA VAL A 123 -9.30 -2.10 -31.48
C VAL A 123 -10.43 -1.19 -31.01
N ARG A 124 -11.56 -1.79 -30.63
CA ARG A 124 -12.69 -1.08 -30.01
C ARG A 124 -12.69 -1.38 -28.52
N LEU A 125 -12.52 -0.34 -27.71
CA LEU A 125 -12.69 -0.40 -26.26
C LEU A 125 -14.09 0.11 -25.90
N SER A 126 -14.88 -0.70 -25.20
CA SER A 126 -16.21 -0.33 -24.69
C SER A 126 -16.24 -0.50 -23.18
N VAL A 127 -16.40 0.59 -22.44
CA VAL A 127 -16.43 0.59 -20.97
C VAL A 127 -17.77 1.15 -20.52
N ASN A 128 -18.51 0.36 -19.73
CA ASN A 128 -19.87 0.68 -19.27
C ASN A 128 -19.94 0.79 -17.74
N ASN A 129 -18.87 1.28 -17.12
CA ASN A 129 -18.81 1.48 -15.67
C ASN A 129 -19.82 2.55 -15.25
N ILE A 130 -20.42 2.38 -14.07
CA ILE A 130 -21.45 3.29 -13.54
C ILE A 130 -20.91 3.93 -12.27
N ILE A 131 -20.91 5.27 -12.21
CA ILE A 131 -20.63 6.01 -10.98
C ILE A 131 -21.89 5.96 -10.11
N LYS A 132 -21.76 5.46 -8.88
CA LYS A 132 -22.87 5.31 -7.95
C LYS A 132 -22.45 5.74 -6.56
N ARG A 133 -23.32 6.53 -5.91
CA ARG A 133 -23.18 6.86 -4.49
C ARG A 133 -23.56 5.65 -3.65
N LEU A 134 -22.68 5.28 -2.73
CA LEU A 134 -22.88 4.18 -1.80
C LEU A 134 -22.78 4.72 -0.37
N VAL A 135 -23.55 4.11 0.54
CA VAL A 135 -23.33 4.31 1.97
C VAL A 135 -22.31 3.26 2.39
N VAL A 136 -21.21 3.73 2.97
CA VAL A 136 -20.09 2.89 3.42
C VAL A 136 -19.90 3.07 4.92
N HIS A 137 -19.24 2.11 5.56
CA HIS A 137 -19.19 2.03 7.02
C HIS A 137 -17.77 1.79 7.51
N ASP A 138 -17.20 2.82 8.12
CA ASP A 138 -16.04 2.64 8.98
C ASP A 138 -16.47 2.06 10.33
N VAL A 139 -15.62 1.23 10.93
CA VAL A 139 -15.83 0.69 12.27
C VAL A 139 -14.79 1.27 13.21
N ILE A 140 -15.23 2.08 14.18
CA ILE A 140 -14.35 2.79 15.12
C ILE A 140 -14.55 2.25 16.53
N GLY A 141 -13.50 1.66 17.10
CA GLY A 141 -13.42 1.24 18.50
C GLY A 141 -12.53 2.19 19.31
N ILE A 142 -12.97 2.56 20.52
CA ILE A 142 -12.21 3.49 21.38
C ILE A 142 -12.02 2.89 22.78
N ILE A 143 -10.76 2.83 23.23
CA ILE A 143 -10.41 2.60 24.62
C ILE A 143 -9.99 3.92 25.22
N ARG A 144 -10.85 4.51 26.06
CA ARG A 144 -10.57 5.81 26.70
C ARG A 144 -9.36 5.72 27.62
N GLY A 145 -8.44 6.69 27.47
CA GLY A 145 -7.27 6.87 28.33
C GLY A 145 -7.64 7.32 29.75
N SER A 146 -6.76 7.01 30.70
CA SER A 146 -6.95 7.28 32.13
C SER A 146 -6.28 8.58 32.61
N VAL A 147 -5.24 9.05 31.91
CA VAL A 147 -4.46 10.24 32.29
C VAL A 147 -4.62 11.35 31.25
N GLU A 148 -4.48 11.02 29.97
CA GLU A 148 -4.52 11.94 28.83
C GLU A 148 -5.62 11.51 27.84
N PRO A 149 -6.91 11.48 28.24
CA PRO A 149 -7.99 10.94 27.40
C PRO A 149 -8.23 11.71 26.10
N GLY A 150 -7.78 12.97 26.01
CA GLY A 150 -7.85 13.80 24.80
C GLY A 150 -6.70 13.60 23.81
N GLN A 151 -5.76 12.71 24.12
CA GLN A 151 -4.66 12.31 23.24
C GLN A 151 -4.96 10.92 22.67
N PHE A 152 -4.71 10.70 21.38
CA PHE A 152 -5.15 9.52 20.62
C PHE A 152 -3.99 8.79 19.96
N SER A 153 -3.75 7.54 20.35
CA SER A 153 -2.99 6.58 19.54
C SER A 153 -3.97 5.94 18.57
N VAL A 154 -3.87 6.28 17.28
CA VAL A 154 -4.78 5.79 16.24
C VAL A 154 -4.12 4.63 15.51
N THR A 155 -4.83 3.53 15.32
CA THR A 155 -4.37 2.36 14.59
C THR A 155 -5.46 1.93 13.63
N GLY A 156 -5.12 1.76 12.35
CA GLY A 156 -6.12 1.50 11.32
C GLY A 156 -5.68 0.54 10.24
N ASN A 157 -6.68 -0.12 9.66
CA ASN A 157 -6.63 -1.02 8.51
C ASN A 157 -7.91 -0.80 7.70
N HIS A 158 -7.92 -1.01 6.39
CA HIS A 158 -9.19 -1.06 5.65
C HIS A 158 -9.78 -2.47 5.62
N HIS A 159 -11.08 -2.60 5.36
CA HIS A 159 -11.77 -3.90 5.37
C HIS A 159 -12.47 -4.24 4.05
N ASP A 160 -12.51 -3.30 3.09
CA ASP A 160 -12.96 -3.56 1.73
C ASP A 160 -11.81 -4.08 0.84
N ALA A 161 -12.16 -4.91 -0.15
CA ALA A 161 -11.22 -5.48 -1.12
C ALA A 161 -11.85 -5.55 -2.52
N TRP A 162 -11.03 -5.52 -3.57
CA TRP A 162 -11.52 -5.78 -4.95
C TRP A 162 -11.99 -7.23 -5.20
N GLY A 163 -11.34 -8.19 -4.56
CA GLY A 163 -11.56 -9.63 -4.74
C GLY A 163 -11.96 -10.30 -3.43
N PHE A 164 -11.36 -11.45 -3.13
CA PHE A 164 -11.48 -12.04 -1.80
C PHE A 164 -10.59 -11.32 -0.78
N GLY A 165 -9.50 -10.70 -1.23
CA GLY A 165 -8.65 -9.84 -0.42
C GLY A 165 -7.99 -10.55 0.75
N ALA A 166 -7.56 -11.80 0.56
CA ALA A 166 -6.95 -12.58 1.63
C ALA A 166 -5.65 -11.98 2.16
N SER A 167 -4.86 -11.34 1.28
CA SER A 167 -3.71 -10.53 1.68
C SER A 167 -4.17 -9.10 1.96
N ASP A 168 -4.51 -8.38 0.89
CA ASP A 168 -5.03 -7.01 0.90
C ASP A 168 -6.56 -7.00 1.00
N PRO A 169 -7.15 -6.59 2.14
CA PRO A 169 -6.52 -6.22 3.42
C PRO A 169 -6.73 -7.26 4.52
N SER A 170 -7.40 -8.38 4.23
CA SER A 170 -7.97 -9.24 5.28
C SER A 170 -6.93 -9.84 6.21
N SER A 171 -5.67 -9.99 5.75
CA SER A 171 -4.56 -10.43 6.60
C SER A 171 -4.30 -9.45 7.76
N ALA A 172 -4.32 -8.15 7.46
CA ALA A 172 -4.18 -7.09 8.45
C ALA A 172 -5.45 -6.88 9.26
N THR A 173 -6.63 -7.04 8.65
CA THR A 173 -7.91 -7.02 9.37
C THR A 173 -7.90 -8.08 10.48
N ALA A 174 -7.49 -9.31 10.15
CA ALA A 174 -7.38 -10.40 11.12
C ALA A 174 -6.37 -10.09 12.23
N ALA A 175 -5.19 -9.57 11.87
CA ALA A 175 -4.16 -9.19 12.83
C ALA A 175 -4.63 -8.07 13.78
N LEU A 176 -5.32 -7.07 13.26
CA LEU A 176 -5.84 -5.93 14.04
C LEU A 176 -7.02 -6.36 14.92
N LEU A 177 -7.88 -7.26 14.46
CA LEU A 177 -8.93 -7.87 15.29
C LEU A 177 -8.33 -8.63 16.48
N GLU A 178 -7.26 -9.41 16.26
CA GLU A 178 -6.60 -10.15 17.35
C GLU A 178 -5.89 -9.22 18.34
N ALA A 179 -5.23 -8.17 17.85
CA ALA A 179 -4.65 -7.13 18.71
C ALA A 179 -5.76 -6.43 19.54
N SER A 180 -6.89 -6.11 18.91
CA SER A 180 -8.04 -5.50 19.58
C SER A 180 -8.66 -6.41 20.63
N ARG A 181 -8.77 -7.72 20.35
CA ARG A 181 -9.23 -8.73 21.31
C ARG A 181 -8.31 -8.78 22.54
N THR A 182 -7.00 -8.72 22.32
CA THR A 182 -5.99 -8.71 23.38
C THR A 182 -6.07 -7.43 24.24
N LEU A 183 -6.17 -6.25 23.61
CA LEU A 183 -6.39 -4.98 24.32
C LEU A 183 -7.70 -5.01 25.13
N GLY A 184 -8.78 -5.54 24.56
CA GLY A 184 -10.06 -5.71 25.26
C GLY A 184 -9.96 -6.64 26.47
N ALA A 185 -9.17 -7.71 26.39
CA ALA A 185 -8.91 -8.59 27.53
C ALA A 185 -8.11 -7.90 28.64
N MET A 186 -7.15 -7.04 28.29
CA MET A 186 -6.42 -6.21 29.26
C MET A 186 -7.36 -5.23 29.97
N VAL A 187 -8.27 -4.57 29.23
CA VAL A 187 -9.27 -3.67 29.81
C VAL A 187 -10.20 -4.41 30.78
N LYS A 188 -10.65 -5.61 30.44
CA LYS A 188 -11.48 -6.45 31.33
C LYS A 188 -10.76 -6.85 32.63
N ARG A 189 -9.42 -6.83 32.64
CA ARG A 189 -8.56 -7.08 33.81
C ARG A 189 -8.22 -5.81 34.60
N GLY A 190 -8.80 -4.67 34.24
CA GLY A 190 -8.64 -3.40 34.95
C GLY A 190 -7.55 -2.48 34.40
N TRP A 191 -6.81 -2.89 33.36
CA TRP A 191 -5.85 -1.99 32.71
C TRP A 191 -6.59 -0.90 31.92
N ARG A 192 -6.05 0.32 31.94
CA ARG A 192 -6.47 1.43 31.08
C ARG A 192 -5.24 2.13 30.56
N PRO A 193 -5.21 2.48 29.26
CA PRO A 193 -4.06 3.16 28.72
C PRO A 193 -3.92 4.58 29.30
N ARG A 194 -2.74 5.18 29.23
CA ARG A 194 -2.50 6.59 29.59
C ARG A 194 -3.28 7.50 28.64
N ARG A 195 -3.08 7.33 27.34
CA ARG A 195 -3.81 8.02 26.25
C ARG A 195 -4.93 7.16 25.70
N SER A 196 -5.90 7.77 25.02
CA SER A 196 -6.95 7.00 24.37
C SER A 196 -6.38 6.21 23.17
N ILE A 197 -6.81 4.96 23.00
CA ILE A 197 -6.52 4.16 21.81
C ILE A 197 -7.75 4.19 20.91
N VAL A 198 -7.55 4.50 19.63
CA VAL A 198 -8.55 4.42 18.57
C VAL A 198 -8.14 3.29 17.62
N VAL A 199 -9.01 2.30 17.47
CA VAL A 199 -8.87 1.24 16.46
C VAL A 199 -9.90 1.50 15.38
N ALA A 200 -9.46 1.55 14.13
CA ALA A 200 -10.32 1.84 12.99
C ALA A 200 -10.23 0.76 11.92
N PHE A 201 -11.39 0.39 11.37
CA PHE A 201 -11.50 -0.40 10.15
C PHE A 201 -12.15 0.48 9.08
N TRP A 202 -11.38 0.87 8.07
CA TRP A 202 -11.78 1.81 7.02
C TRP A 202 -12.53 1.12 5.89
N ALA A 203 -13.59 1.73 5.39
CA ALA A 203 -14.28 1.30 4.19
C ALA A 203 -13.81 2.09 2.95
N GLN A 204 -13.95 1.48 1.78
CA GLN A 204 -13.63 2.08 0.48
C GLN A 204 -12.19 2.62 0.41
N GLU A 205 -11.21 1.89 0.94
CA GLU A 205 -9.80 2.22 0.67
C GLU A 205 -9.50 2.12 -0.82
N GLU A 206 -9.96 1.01 -1.38
CA GLU A 206 -9.69 0.58 -2.75
C GLU A 206 -10.22 1.56 -3.79
N VAL A 207 -11.22 2.35 -3.37
CA VAL A 207 -11.83 3.43 -4.13
C VAL A 207 -11.48 4.75 -3.47
N GLY A 208 -10.22 5.16 -3.64
CA GLY A 208 -9.80 6.52 -3.32
C GLY A 208 -9.65 6.80 -1.82
N ARG A 209 -9.45 5.79 -0.98
CA ARG A 209 -9.23 5.95 0.48
C ARG A 209 -10.41 6.57 1.22
N ALA A 210 -11.62 6.45 0.67
CA ALA A 210 -12.75 7.28 1.03
C ALA A 210 -13.04 7.24 2.55
N GLY A 211 -13.31 6.08 3.16
CA GLY A 211 -13.65 6.01 4.60
C GLY A 211 -12.63 6.70 5.50
N SER A 212 -11.35 6.32 5.38
CA SER A 212 -10.28 6.93 6.18
C SER A 212 -10.14 8.44 5.98
N ARG A 213 -10.31 8.91 4.73
CA ARG A 213 -10.21 10.33 4.34
C ARG A 213 -11.39 11.12 4.91
N GLU A 214 -12.62 10.67 4.66
CA GLU A 214 -13.85 11.29 5.15
C GLU A 214 -13.88 11.36 6.68
N TRP A 215 -13.39 10.33 7.37
CA TRP A 215 -13.29 10.32 8.83
C TRP A 215 -12.29 11.36 9.34
N VAL A 216 -11.14 11.53 8.67
CA VAL A 216 -10.18 12.59 9.01
C VAL A 216 -10.80 13.96 8.78
N GLU A 217 -11.49 14.18 7.67
CA GLU A 217 -12.13 15.47 7.37
C GLU A 217 -13.22 15.81 8.38
N GLU A 218 -14.00 14.83 8.85
CA GLU A 218 -14.98 15.03 9.92
C GLU A 218 -14.33 15.40 11.25
N ASN A 219 -13.16 14.81 11.55
CA ASN A 219 -12.51 14.88 12.86
C ASN A 219 -11.23 15.73 12.88
N ILE A 220 -10.96 16.52 11.83
CA ILE A 220 -9.66 17.16 11.61
C ILE A 220 -9.23 18.00 12.82
N CYS A 221 -10.13 18.79 13.40
CA CYS A 221 -9.81 19.61 14.57
C CYS A 221 -9.39 18.78 15.79
N LEU A 222 -10.00 17.61 15.99
CA LEU A 222 -9.65 16.70 17.08
C LEU A 222 -8.31 16.01 16.81
N LEU A 223 -8.10 15.56 15.58
CA LEU A 223 -6.90 14.81 15.19
C LEU A 223 -5.66 15.70 15.16
N THR A 224 -5.75 16.93 14.65
CA THR A 224 -4.63 17.87 14.62
C THR A 224 -4.08 18.16 16.01
N HIS A 225 -4.92 18.23 17.04
CA HIS A 225 -4.50 18.57 18.41
C HIS A 225 -4.32 17.36 19.33
N GLY A 226 -5.01 16.26 19.04
CA GLY A 226 -5.06 15.09 19.91
C GLY A 226 -4.32 13.87 19.38
N ALA A 227 -4.14 13.70 18.06
CA ALA A 227 -3.50 12.50 17.54
C ALA A 227 -2.00 12.49 17.87
N VAL A 228 -1.60 11.53 18.70
CA VAL A 228 -0.19 11.34 19.03
C VAL A 228 0.53 10.48 18.02
N GLY A 229 -0.16 9.83 17.09
CA GLY A 229 0.41 9.04 16.00
C GLY A 229 -0.64 8.15 15.34
N TYR A 230 -0.40 7.76 14.09
CA TYR A 230 -1.22 6.80 13.35
C TYR A 230 -0.36 5.59 12.95
N VAL A 231 -0.80 4.39 13.32
CA VAL A 231 -0.22 3.12 12.89
C VAL A 231 -1.11 2.52 11.81
N ASN A 232 -0.61 2.51 10.58
CA ASN A 232 -1.27 1.88 9.46
C ASN A 232 -0.83 0.42 9.32
N ILE A 233 -1.79 -0.49 9.21
CA ILE A 233 -1.55 -1.88 8.86
C ILE A 233 -2.51 -2.24 7.73
N ASP A 234 -1.99 -2.27 6.52
CA ASP A 234 -2.80 -2.42 5.31
C ASP A 234 -2.87 -3.91 4.93
N THR A 235 -1.68 -4.51 4.82
CA THR A 235 -1.48 -5.92 4.55
C THR A 235 -0.40 -6.45 5.48
N CYS A 236 -0.56 -7.67 6.00
CA CYS A 236 0.39 -8.27 6.93
C CYS A 236 1.48 -9.09 6.24
N ALA A 237 1.19 -9.72 5.11
CA ALA A 237 2.14 -10.59 4.42
C ALA A 237 1.79 -10.68 2.94
N ASP A 238 2.73 -10.33 2.06
CA ASP A 238 2.54 -10.44 0.59
C ASP A 238 3.36 -11.54 -0.08
N GLY A 239 3.89 -12.48 0.71
CA GLY A 239 4.67 -13.62 0.23
C GLY A 239 6.15 -13.29 0.04
N GLU A 240 6.78 -13.89 -0.97
CA GLU A 240 8.22 -13.75 -1.28
C GLU A 240 8.55 -12.38 -1.90
N LEU A 241 8.39 -11.30 -1.14
CA LEU A 241 8.79 -9.95 -1.55
C LEU A 241 9.75 -9.32 -0.53
N THR A 242 10.53 -8.35 -1.00
CA THR A 242 11.43 -7.58 -0.15
C THR A 242 10.60 -6.78 0.86
N GLN A 243 11.03 -6.79 2.13
CA GLN A 243 10.38 -6.03 3.19
C GLN A 243 10.51 -4.53 2.91
N TYR A 244 9.38 -3.82 2.95
CA TYR A 244 9.35 -2.36 2.91
C TYR A 244 8.63 -1.84 4.16
N PHE A 245 9.33 -1.06 4.96
CA PHE A 245 8.71 -0.22 5.99
C PHE A 245 8.70 1.21 5.47
N PHE A 246 7.54 1.84 5.53
CA PHE A 246 7.35 3.21 5.06
C PHE A 246 6.88 4.09 6.21
N SER A 247 7.69 5.06 6.58
CA SER A 247 7.34 6.00 7.62
C SER A 247 7.80 7.38 7.22
N ASN A 248 6.94 8.39 7.42
CA ASN A 248 7.31 9.80 7.24
C ASN A 248 8.13 10.33 8.44
N LEU A 249 8.32 9.48 9.45
CA LEU A 249 9.16 9.71 10.61
C LEU A 249 10.06 8.49 10.75
N ASN A 250 11.36 8.63 10.49
CA ASN A 250 12.38 7.56 10.63
C ASN A 250 12.57 7.01 12.07
N ASN A 251 11.57 7.12 12.94
CA ASN A 251 11.77 7.83 14.20
C ASN A 251 11.20 7.15 15.44
N LEU A 252 11.07 5.82 15.43
CA LEU A 252 10.58 5.11 16.61
C LEU A 252 11.70 4.27 17.24
N ALA A 253 12.33 4.83 18.28
CA ALA A 253 13.10 4.01 19.23
C ALA A 253 12.24 2.85 19.77
N ALA A 254 10.91 3.03 19.86
CA ALA A 254 9.99 1.96 20.24
C ALA A 254 9.94 0.80 19.23
N PHE A 255 10.21 1.04 17.94
CA PHE A 255 10.37 -0.03 16.95
C PHE A 255 11.65 -0.82 17.23
N GLN A 256 12.78 -0.14 17.43
CA GLN A 256 14.05 -0.77 17.80
C GLN A 256 13.95 -1.53 19.14
N LEU A 257 13.21 -1.00 20.11
CA LEU A 257 12.93 -1.62 21.40
C LEU A 257 11.95 -2.81 21.30
N PHE A 258 10.98 -2.76 20.40
CA PHE A 258 10.14 -3.91 20.11
C PHE A 258 10.97 -5.04 19.51
N LEU A 259 11.81 -4.73 18.52
CA LEU A 259 12.73 -5.69 17.90
C LEU A 259 13.69 -6.33 18.91
N SER A 260 14.13 -5.61 19.94
CA SER A 260 15.01 -6.16 20.98
C SER A 260 14.31 -7.01 22.04
N ARG A 261 12.97 -6.98 22.10
CA ARG A 261 12.16 -7.70 23.12
C ARG A 261 11.44 -8.94 22.60
N VAL A 262 11.31 -9.12 21.28
CA VAL A 262 10.71 -10.31 20.69
C VAL A 262 11.72 -11.47 20.72
N LYS A 263 11.38 -12.56 21.42
CA LYS A 263 12.24 -13.75 21.54
C LYS A 263 12.51 -14.38 20.17
N HIS A 264 13.78 -14.61 19.87
CA HIS A 264 14.26 -15.29 18.67
C HIS A 264 13.68 -16.71 18.56
N THR A 265 12.70 -16.92 17.68
CA THR A 265 12.31 -18.27 17.21
C THR A 265 13.02 -18.55 15.89
N THR A 266 13.77 -19.64 15.88
CA THR A 266 15.02 -19.86 15.13
C THR A 266 14.92 -20.08 13.62
N ASP A 267 13.76 -19.90 12.98
CA ASP A 267 13.67 -20.06 11.51
C ASP A 267 12.99 -18.90 10.76
N ILE A 268 12.28 -18.01 11.47
CA ILE A 268 11.60 -16.84 10.89
C ILE A 268 12.32 -15.54 11.27
N CYS A 269 13.05 -15.52 12.39
CA CYS A 269 13.80 -14.34 12.86
C CYS A 269 15.16 -14.12 12.16
N THR A 270 15.61 -15.06 11.34
CA THR A 270 16.75 -14.85 10.44
C THR A 270 16.49 -13.66 9.50
N LEU A 271 15.23 -13.34 9.25
CA LEU A 271 14.79 -12.30 8.33
C LEU A 271 15.03 -10.86 8.83
N ILE A 272 14.89 -10.59 10.13
CA ILE A 272 15.13 -9.27 10.73
C ILE A 272 16.63 -9.10 11.06
N TYR A 273 17.30 -10.18 11.46
CA TYR A 273 18.75 -10.18 11.67
C TYR A 273 19.54 -10.03 10.37
N TYR A 274 19.04 -10.56 9.24
CA TYR A 274 19.62 -10.30 7.92
C TYR A 274 19.41 -8.86 7.42
N VAL A 275 18.39 -8.12 7.87
CA VAL A 275 18.29 -6.67 7.61
C VAL A 275 19.38 -5.90 8.36
N LEU A 276 19.77 -6.35 9.56
CA LEU A 276 20.91 -5.81 10.34
C LEU A 276 22.29 -6.30 9.83
N LEU A 277 22.37 -7.46 9.16
CA LEU A 277 23.61 -7.96 8.55
C LEU A 277 23.83 -7.46 7.12
N MET A 278 22.76 -7.24 6.35
CA MET A 278 22.84 -6.60 5.02
C MET A 278 23.12 -5.10 5.13
N SER A 279 23.01 -4.49 6.32
CA SER A 279 23.55 -3.15 6.59
C SER A 279 25.06 -3.15 6.88
N LYS A 280 25.74 -4.32 6.84
CA LYS A 280 27.19 -4.42 7.06
C LYS A 280 28.00 -4.64 5.79
N ASP A 281 27.41 -5.08 4.68
CA ASP A 281 28.17 -5.29 3.44
C ASP A 281 27.75 -4.35 2.32
N ALA A 282 28.74 -3.55 1.91
CA ALA A 282 28.79 -2.55 0.86
C ALA A 282 28.41 -1.12 1.27
N SER A 283 29.32 -0.46 2.02
CA SER A 283 29.56 1.00 1.93
C SER A 283 28.40 1.97 2.20
N PHE A 284 27.32 1.52 2.83
CA PHE A 284 26.21 2.34 3.30
C PHE A 284 26.05 2.09 4.80
N GLY A 285 26.14 3.16 5.60
CA GLY A 285 26.15 3.09 7.07
C GLY A 285 24.91 2.44 7.68
N ASN A 286 25.00 2.14 8.98
CA ASN A 286 24.03 1.41 9.84
C ASN A 286 22.61 2.01 9.93
N ILE A 287 21.93 2.26 8.81
CA ILE A 287 20.60 2.84 8.75
C ILE A 287 19.70 1.87 8.00
N VAL A 288 18.64 1.40 8.67
CA VAL A 288 17.51 0.77 8.00
C VAL A 288 16.93 1.81 7.05
N GLN A 289 17.03 1.60 5.73
CA GLN A 289 16.35 2.47 4.76
C GLN A 289 14.84 2.28 4.90
N LEU A 290 14.23 3.11 5.74
CA LEU A 290 12.81 3.44 5.64
C LEU A 290 12.66 4.29 4.39
N ARG A 291 11.89 3.80 3.40
CA ARG A 291 11.56 4.64 2.25
C ARG A 291 10.43 5.58 2.67
N ASN A 292 10.49 6.83 2.23
CA ASN A 292 9.30 7.67 2.21
C ASN A 292 8.38 7.08 1.12
N CYS A 293 7.37 6.30 1.50
CA CYS A 293 6.22 6.10 0.63
C CYS A 293 5.13 7.02 1.14
N VAL A 294 4.81 7.99 0.30
CA VAL A 294 3.61 8.80 0.47
C VAL A 294 2.42 7.92 0.05
N THR A 295 1.99 7.01 0.91
CA THR A 295 0.58 6.56 0.84
C THR A 295 -0.26 7.78 1.19
N SER A 296 -1.38 8.06 0.53
CA SER A 296 -2.10 9.32 0.80
C SER A 296 -2.74 9.36 2.20
N LEU A 297 -2.83 8.23 2.93
CA LEU A 297 -3.07 8.22 4.38
C LEU A 297 -1.96 8.94 5.16
N SER A 298 -0.70 8.84 4.69
CA SER A 298 0.46 9.51 5.28
C SER A 298 0.52 11.03 5.03
N LEU A 299 -0.29 11.54 4.08
CA LEU A 299 -0.50 12.98 3.87
C LEU A 299 -1.59 13.56 4.80
N MET A 300 -2.56 12.73 5.22
CA MET A 300 -3.69 13.15 6.06
C MET A 300 -3.33 13.11 7.55
N PHE A 301 -2.52 12.13 7.94
CA PHE A 301 -1.93 12.06 9.26
C PHE A 301 -0.47 12.53 9.15
N TYR A 302 -0.12 13.65 9.77
CA TYR A 302 1.26 14.16 9.74
C TYR A 302 2.30 13.20 10.38
N LYS A 303 1.85 12.17 11.12
CA LYS A 303 2.70 11.22 11.85
C LYS A 303 2.22 9.78 11.63
N VAL A 304 2.62 9.18 10.51
CA VAL A 304 2.25 7.80 10.12
C VAL A 304 3.42 6.84 10.21
N LEU A 305 3.15 5.69 10.81
CA LEU A 305 3.95 4.48 10.74
C LEU A 305 3.20 3.45 9.89
N ASN A 306 3.66 3.14 8.67
CA ASN A 306 3.11 2.01 7.91
C ASN A 306 3.88 0.73 8.25
N VAL A 307 3.13 -0.32 8.58
CA VAL A 307 3.65 -1.64 8.89
C VAL A 307 3.28 -2.59 7.77
N LEU A 308 4.30 -3.18 7.14
CA LEU A 308 4.19 -4.30 6.21
C LEU A 308 5.31 -5.30 6.55
N LEU A 309 4.96 -6.56 6.78
CA LEU A 309 5.94 -7.64 7.00
C LEU A 309 5.98 -8.51 5.74
N CYS A 310 7.17 -8.71 5.16
CA CYS A 310 7.33 -9.59 3.99
C CYS A 310 8.46 -10.58 4.21
N ARG A 311 8.31 -11.81 3.70
CA ARG A 311 9.38 -12.82 3.72
C ARG A 311 10.34 -12.56 2.57
N LYS A 312 11.56 -12.08 2.86
CA LYS A 312 12.59 -11.88 1.84
C LYS A 312 13.01 -13.22 1.22
N ARG A 313 12.71 -13.40 -0.06
CA ARG A 313 13.56 -14.08 -1.03
C ARG A 313 13.92 -13.04 -2.09
N SER A 314 15.21 -12.80 -2.28
CA SER A 314 15.67 -11.80 -3.24
C SER A 314 15.19 -12.19 -4.63
N PHE A 315 14.33 -11.37 -5.25
CA PHE A 315 14.28 -11.35 -6.71
C PHE A 315 15.57 -10.70 -7.18
N SER A 316 16.54 -11.52 -7.57
CA SER A 316 17.62 -11.07 -8.43
C SER A 316 17.05 -10.90 -9.84
N ASN A 317 16.24 -9.87 -10.07
CA ASN A 317 16.11 -9.36 -11.42
C ASN A 317 16.64 -7.94 -11.43
N THR A 318 17.83 -7.84 -12.01
CA THR A 318 18.75 -6.71 -12.08
C THR A 318 18.29 -5.65 -13.08
N GLN A 319 17.01 -5.26 -13.06
CA GLN A 319 16.57 -4.03 -13.70
C GLN A 319 15.73 -3.24 -12.71
N LYS A 320 16.34 -2.16 -12.21
CA LYS A 320 15.64 -1.03 -11.59
C LYS A 320 14.58 -0.55 -12.59
N VAL A 321 13.35 -1.00 -12.42
CA VAL A 321 12.20 -0.24 -12.88
C VAL A 321 11.72 0.49 -11.63
N ASP A 322 11.83 1.82 -11.63
CA ASP A 322 11.18 2.64 -10.62
C ASP A 322 9.67 2.43 -10.74
N GLY A 323 9.09 1.72 -9.78
CA GLY A 323 7.68 1.33 -9.81
C GLY A 323 7.50 -0.03 -9.15
N VAL A 324 6.93 -0.02 -7.95
CA VAL A 324 6.68 -1.15 -7.05
C VAL A 324 6.22 -2.42 -7.78
N SER A 325 6.99 -3.51 -7.71
CA SER A 325 6.49 -4.86 -8.01
C SER A 325 5.71 -5.35 -6.80
N LEU A 326 4.38 -5.19 -6.84
CA LEU A 326 3.45 -5.77 -5.86
C LEU A 326 3.35 -7.29 -6.07
N ALA A 327 2.72 -7.99 -5.13
CA ALA A 327 2.53 -9.42 -5.27
C ALA A 327 1.78 -9.75 -6.57
N PRO A 328 2.19 -10.80 -7.33
CA PRO A 328 1.56 -11.15 -8.60
C PRO A 328 0.04 -11.31 -8.56
N TYR A 329 -0.52 -11.67 -7.40
CA TYR A 329 -1.96 -11.89 -7.21
C TYR A 329 -2.73 -10.64 -6.75
N TYR A 330 -2.04 -9.53 -6.49
CA TYR A 330 -2.60 -8.28 -5.97
C TYR A 330 -3.81 -7.78 -6.79
N HIS A 331 -4.94 -7.51 -6.12
CA HIS A 331 -6.20 -7.05 -6.72
C HIS A 331 -6.76 -7.96 -7.83
N THR A 332 -6.30 -9.21 -7.90
CA THR A 332 -6.82 -10.20 -8.82
C THR A 332 -7.81 -11.12 -8.11
N ALA A 333 -8.54 -11.93 -8.87
CA ALA A 333 -9.38 -12.98 -8.29
C ALA A 333 -8.57 -14.12 -7.65
N TYR A 334 -7.24 -14.16 -7.81
CA TYR A 334 -6.37 -15.18 -7.23
C TYR A 334 -5.99 -14.89 -5.78
N GLU A 335 -6.29 -13.70 -5.26
CA GLU A 335 -6.01 -13.27 -3.89
C GLU A 335 -6.92 -13.96 -2.86
N THR A 336 -6.79 -15.29 -2.80
CA THR A 336 -7.65 -16.22 -2.06
C THR A 336 -6.99 -16.68 -0.77
N LEU A 337 -7.81 -17.13 0.18
CA LEU A 337 -7.32 -17.74 1.41
C LEU A 337 -6.44 -18.98 1.11
N GLU A 338 -6.78 -19.76 0.09
CA GLU A 338 -5.98 -20.91 -0.33
C GLU A 338 -4.57 -20.49 -0.78
N LEU A 339 -4.47 -19.47 -1.64
CA LEU A 339 -3.17 -18.95 -2.07
C LEU A 339 -2.37 -18.47 -0.87
N TYR A 340 -3.01 -17.70 0.02
CA TYR A 340 -2.38 -17.15 1.21
C TYR A 340 -1.82 -18.26 2.12
N GLN A 341 -2.65 -19.25 2.48
CA GLN A 341 -2.26 -20.36 3.34
C GLN A 341 -1.23 -21.30 2.71
N ARG A 342 -1.14 -21.38 1.39
CA ARG A 342 -0.20 -22.31 0.75
C ARG A 342 1.16 -21.67 0.49
N PHE A 343 1.18 -20.38 0.17
CA PHE A 343 2.38 -19.74 -0.38
C PHE A 343 2.81 -18.46 0.32
N VAL A 344 1.92 -17.82 1.08
CA VAL A 344 2.21 -16.53 1.74
C VAL A 344 2.60 -16.76 3.20
N ASP A 345 1.69 -17.31 3.99
CA ASP A 345 1.88 -17.48 5.44
C ASP A 345 1.24 -18.80 5.95
N PRO A 346 1.82 -19.97 5.63
CA PRO A 346 1.16 -21.26 5.86
C PRO A 346 0.89 -21.63 7.31
N ASP A 347 1.71 -21.14 8.23
CA ASP A 347 1.58 -21.34 9.67
C ASP A 347 1.02 -20.10 10.39
N TYR A 348 0.62 -19.07 9.64
CA TYR A 348 0.17 -17.78 10.17
C TYR A 348 1.20 -17.06 11.06
N ALA A 349 2.47 -17.46 11.01
CA ALA A 349 3.49 -16.90 11.88
C ALA A 349 3.75 -15.42 11.54
N ILE A 350 3.67 -15.02 10.26
CA ILE A 350 3.85 -13.62 9.87
C ILE A 350 2.69 -12.79 10.40
N MET A 351 1.45 -13.26 10.23
CA MET A 351 0.25 -12.59 10.73
C MET A 351 0.25 -12.46 12.26
N GLU A 352 0.73 -13.48 12.99
CA GLU A 352 0.92 -13.41 14.45
C GLU A 352 1.91 -12.30 14.83
N ARG A 353 3.08 -12.24 14.17
CA ARG A 353 4.08 -11.19 14.41
C ARG A 353 3.58 -9.81 14.03
N CYS A 354 2.81 -9.72 12.96
CA CYS A 354 2.14 -8.52 12.50
C CYS A 354 1.20 -7.98 13.59
N SER A 355 0.38 -8.86 14.18
CA SER A 355 -0.51 -8.53 15.31
C SER A 355 0.25 -8.07 16.55
N GLN A 356 1.35 -8.74 16.89
CA GLN A 356 2.22 -8.34 18.01
C GLN A 356 2.87 -6.97 17.78
N LEU A 357 3.36 -6.72 16.57
CA LEU A 357 4.00 -5.46 16.20
C LEU A 357 2.99 -4.31 16.24
N VAL A 358 1.83 -4.45 15.59
CA VAL A 358 0.81 -3.40 15.60
C VAL A 358 0.31 -3.12 17.01
N GLY A 359 0.09 -4.17 17.82
CA GLY A 359 -0.29 -4.03 19.22
C GLY A 359 0.78 -3.31 20.04
N ALA A 360 2.05 -3.64 19.85
CA ALA A 360 3.16 -2.98 20.56
C ALA A 360 3.37 -1.53 20.13
N LEU A 361 3.26 -1.20 18.85
CA LEU A 361 3.33 0.18 18.35
C LEU A 361 2.18 1.02 18.90
N THR A 362 0.96 0.47 18.85
CA THR A 362 -0.24 1.09 19.43
C THR A 362 -0.04 1.38 20.92
N LEU A 363 0.40 0.38 21.70
CA LEU A 363 0.68 0.55 23.12
C LEU A 363 1.84 1.51 23.40
N SER A 364 2.88 1.52 22.57
CA SER A 364 4.02 2.43 22.75
C SER A 364 3.59 3.89 22.62
N LEU A 365 2.73 4.22 21.67
CA LEU A 365 2.17 5.57 21.55
C LEU A 365 1.18 5.87 22.67
N ALA A 366 0.39 4.89 23.08
CA ALA A 366 -0.65 5.06 24.09
C ALA A 366 -0.12 5.19 25.52
N GLU A 367 0.95 4.47 25.88
CA GLU A 367 1.44 4.32 27.26
C GLU A 367 2.66 5.18 27.57
N ALA A 368 3.48 5.53 26.57
CA ALA A 368 4.76 6.18 26.84
C ALA A 368 4.58 7.54 27.53
N GLU A 369 5.23 7.74 28.67
CA GLU A 369 5.17 9.01 29.40
C GLU A 369 5.73 10.15 28.52
N LEU A 370 6.89 9.92 27.92
CA LEU A 370 7.45 10.75 26.87
C LEU A 370 7.20 10.07 25.52
N LEU A 371 6.59 10.79 24.58
CA LEU A 371 6.36 10.25 23.24
C LEU A 371 7.68 9.84 22.59
N PRO A 372 7.76 8.64 21.98
CA PRO A 372 9.01 8.07 21.50
C PRO A 372 9.46 8.66 20.16
N TYR A 373 9.46 9.99 20.04
CA TYR A 373 9.90 10.75 18.88
C TYR A 373 11.35 11.22 19.05
N ASN A 374 12.17 11.03 18.02
CA ASN A 374 13.52 11.57 17.97
C ASN A 374 13.65 12.71 16.95
N MET A 375 13.60 13.95 17.43
CA MET A 375 13.66 15.12 16.55
C MET A 375 15.00 15.29 15.80
N VAL A 376 16.05 14.56 16.20
CA VAL A 376 17.34 14.55 15.48
C VAL A 376 17.18 13.90 14.11
N ASP A 377 16.43 12.79 14.02
CA ASP A 377 16.25 12.08 12.74
C ASP A 377 15.43 12.91 11.75
N LEU A 378 14.51 13.75 12.25
CA LEU A 378 13.81 14.73 11.41
C LEU A 378 14.77 15.78 10.87
N GLY A 379 15.67 16.29 11.71
CA GLY A 379 16.70 17.24 11.27
C GLY A 379 17.62 16.65 10.19
N GLN A 380 18.03 15.39 10.37
CA GLN A 380 18.82 14.67 9.37
C GLN A 380 18.05 14.47 8.07
N ALA A 381 16.79 14.03 8.13
CA ALA A 381 15.96 13.85 6.93
C ALA A 381 15.74 15.16 6.15
N LEU A 382 15.57 16.28 6.86
CA LEU A 382 15.48 17.61 6.24
C LEU A 382 16.80 18.01 5.56
N GLN A 383 17.94 17.72 6.17
CA GLN A 383 19.25 18.01 5.61
C GLN A 383 19.55 17.16 4.36
N GLU A 384 19.22 15.86 4.41
CA GLU A 384 19.33 14.96 3.26
C GLU A 384 18.42 15.41 2.12
N GLY A 385 17.15 15.73 2.40
CA GLY A 385 16.21 16.21 1.40
C GLY A 385 16.61 17.57 0.79
N PHE A 386 17.19 18.47 1.60
CA PHE A 386 17.73 19.73 1.09
C PHE A 386 18.93 19.50 0.16
N GLY A 387 19.85 18.61 0.54
CA GLY A 387 20.99 18.24 -0.29
C GLY A 387 20.56 17.66 -1.64
N ASP A 388 19.60 16.73 -1.62
CA ASP A 388 19.04 16.13 -2.84
C ASP A 388 18.36 17.18 -3.75
N LEU A 389 17.56 18.07 -3.16
CA LEU A 389 16.93 19.18 -3.90
C LEU A 389 17.98 20.10 -4.53
N GLN A 390 19.07 20.40 -3.81
CA GLN A 390 20.12 21.27 -4.31
C GLN A 390 20.81 20.66 -5.54
N THR A 391 21.13 19.36 -5.52
CA THR A 391 21.70 18.67 -6.68
C THR A 391 20.79 18.76 -7.91
N HIS A 392 19.48 18.53 -7.74
CA HIS A 392 18.53 18.64 -8.85
C HIS A 392 18.35 20.07 -9.38
N LEU A 393 18.45 21.09 -8.51
CA LEU A 393 18.38 22.49 -8.91
C LEU A 393 19.63 22.93 -9.69
N GLU A 394 20.82 22.47 -9.29
CA GLU A 394 22.07 22.71 -10.01
C GLU A 394 22.03 22.04 -11.40
N ASP A 395 21.55 20.81 -11.49
CA ASP A 395 21.35 20.12 -12.77
C ASP A 395 20.33 20.86 -13.66
N PHE A 396 19.22 21.35 -13.10
CA PHE A 396 18.22 22.11 -13.86
C PHE A 396 18.76 23.46 -14.36
N ALA A 397 19.61 24.13 -13.57
CA ALA A 397 20.27 25.37 -13.97
C ALA A 397 21.36 25.15 -15.02
N ALA A 398 21.97 23.96 -15.10
CA ALA A 398 22.95 23.61 -16.13
C ALA A 398 22.32 23.16 -17.47
N HIS A 399 21.04 22.77 -17.47
CA HIS A 399 20.30 22.32 -18.66
C HIS A 399 19.47 23.43 -19.34
N ASN A 400 19.39 24.62 -18.75
CA ASN A 400 18.81 25.83 -19.34
C ASN A 400 19.91 26.87 -19.57
#